data_AF-A0A7W8FFW2-F1
#
_entry.id   AF-A0A7W8FFW2-F1
#
_cell.length_a   1.000
_cell.length_b   1.000
_cell.length_c   1.000
_cell.angle_alpha   90.00
_cell.angle_beta   90.00
_cell.angle_gamma   90.00
#
_symmetry.space_group_name_H-M   'P 1'
#
loop_
_entity.id
_entity.type
_entity.pdbx_description
1 polymer ?
#
loop_
_entity_poly.entity_id
_entity_poly.type
_entity_poly.pdbx_seq_one_letter_code
_entity_poly.pdbx_strand_id
1 'polypeptide(L)'
;MRKRPPSKFGAALIQEYKKRGFTQYSLAKKMERSTRYLNNLEHDRSEPRFTTILLLADAIGMEPGELVNAAAVLSWAALAEEESALEKPKDEDAPKKKGESKKSKKK
;
A
#
# COMPACT_ATOMS: atom_id res chain seq x y z
N MET A 1 18.22 13.60 -5.65
CA MET A 1 17.57 12.55 -6.48
C MET A 1 16.08 12.60 -6.22
N ARG A 2 15.24 12.42 -7.24
CA ARG A 2 13.79 12.23 -7.03
C ARG A 2 13.58 10.94 -6.24
N LYS A 3 12.70 10.97 -5.22
CA LYS A 3 12.27 9.75 -4.53
C LYS A 3 11.55 8.85 -5.51
N ARG A 4 11.77 7.54 -5.37
CA ARG A 4 11.05 6.53 -6.16
C ARG A 4 9.75 6.20 -5.42
N PRO A 5 8.61 6.10 -6.11
CA PRO A 5 7.37 5.69 -5.48
C PRO A 5 7.48 4.21 -5.06
N PRO A 6 6.82 3.81 -3.96
CA PRO A 6 6.77 2.40 -3.58
C PRO A 6 5.94 1.60 -4.60
N SER A 7 6.23 0.32 -4.78
CA SER A 7 5.32 -0.56 -5.54
C SER A 7 3.98 -0.65 -4.79
N LYS A 8 2.89 -0.42 -5.51
CA LYS A 8 1.51 -0.71 -5.09
C LYS A 8 0.82 -1.62 -6.08
N PHE A 9 1.60 -2.44 -6.80
CA PHE A 9 1.09 -3.38 -7.78
C PHE A 9 0.17 -4.41 -7.12
N GLY A 10 0.57 -4.95 -5.97
CA GLY A 10 -0.23 -5.94 -5.26
C GLY A 10 -1.63 -5.41 -4.90
N ALA A 11 -1.70 -4.20 -4.36
CA ALA A 11 -2.96 -3.53 -4.05
C ALA A 11 -3.82 -3.26 -5.29
N ALA A 12 -3.22 -2.81 -6.39
CA ALA A 12 -3.94 -2.59 -7.65
C ALA A 12 -4.52 -3.90 -8.20
N LEU A 13 -3.72 -4.97 -8.22
CA LEU A 13 -4.16 -6.28 -8.67
C LEU A 13 -5.39 -6.76 -7.87
N ILE A 14 -5.37 -6.62 -6.54
CA ILE A 14 -6.50 -6.98 -5.67
C ILE A 14 -7.77 -6.23 -6.04
N GLN A 15 -7.66 -4.92 -6.27
CA GLN A 15 -8.82 -4.11 -6.64
C GLN A 15 -9.39 -4.57 -7.99
N GLU A 16 -8.53 -4.75 -8.99
CA GLU A 16 -8.97 -5.06 -10.34
C GLU A 16 -9.57 -6.46 -10.45
N TYR A 17 -8.93 -7.50 -9.91
CA TYR A 17 -9.51 -8.85 -10.03
C TYR A 17 -10.82 -8.97 -9.23
N LYS A 18 -10.96 -8.28 -8.08
CA LYS A 18 -12.20 -8.30 -7.29
C LYS A 18 -13.35 -7.61 -8.01
N LYS A 19 -13.11 -6.45 -8.65
CA LYS A 19 -14.12 -5.77 -9.49
C LYS A 19 -14.65 -6.67 -10.59
N ARG A 20 -13.82 -7.61 -11.06
CA ARG A 20 -14.11 -8.58 -12.12
C ARG A 20 -14.66 -9.91 -11.60
N GLY A 21 -15.01 -9.99 -10.31
CA GLY A 21 -15.66 -11.15 -9.70
C GLY A 21 -14.71 -12.29 -9.32
N PHE A 22 -13.40 -12.08 -9.36
CA PHE A 22 -12.44 -13.09 -8.93
C PHE A 22 -12.17 -13.01 -7.42
N THR A 23 -11.91 -14.17 -6.84
CA THR A 23 -11.18 -14.33 -5.56
C THR A 23 -9.71 -14.66 -5.85
N GLN A 24 -8.82 -14.44 -4.86
CA GLN A 24 -7.42 -14.88 -4.95
C GLN A 24 -7.33 -16.36 -5.33
N TYR A 25 -8.14 -17.21 -4.70
CA TYR A 25 -8.18 -18.65 -5.01
C TYR A 25 -8.58 -18.92 -6.47
N SER A 26 -9.66 -18.30 -6.95
CA SER A 26 -10.13 -18.51 -8.32
C SER A 26 -9.13 -18.01 -9.36
N LEU A 27 -8.44 -16.90 -9.11
CA LEU A 27 -7.41 -16.37 -9.99
C LEU A 27 -6.17 -17.28 -9.99
N ALA A 28 -5.73 -17.73 -8.81
CA ALA A 28 -4.62 -18.67 -8.69
C ALA A 28 -4.89 -19.96 -9.48
N LYS A 29 -6.12 -20.49 -9.35
CA LYS A 29 -6.56 -21.67 -10.09
C LYS A 29 -6.60 -21.43 -11.59
N LYS A 30 -7.13 -20.28 -12.04
CA LYS A 30 -7.18 -19.90 -13.47
C LYS A 30 -5.79 -19.75 -14.08
N MET A 31 -4.82 -19.28 -13.31
CA MET A 31 -3.43 -19.10 -13.75
C MET A 31 -2.56 -20.36 -13.58
N GLU A 32 -3.12 -21.46 -13.04
CA GLU A 32 -2.35 -22.66 -12.68
C GLU A 32 -1.14 -22.32 -11.77
N ARG A 33 -1.40 -21.47 -10.76
CA ARG A 33 -0.43 -21.03 -9.75
C ARG A 33 -0.93 -21.33 -8.35
N SER A 34 -0.01 -21.35 -7.40
CA SER A 34 -0.37 -21.48 -5.98
C SER A 34 -0.98 -20.18 -5.45
N THR A 35 -1.90 -20.29 -4.49
CA THR A 35 -2.41 -19.13 -3.75
C THR A 35 -1.28 -18.36 -3.05
N ARG A 36 -0.26 -19.07 -2.57
CA ARG A 36 0.96 -18.47 -1.99
C ARG A 36 1.68 -17.55 -2.98
N TYR A 37 1.73 -17.92 -4.25
CA TYR A 37 2.33 -17.09 -5.30
C TYR A 37 1.60 -15.76 -5.43
N LEU A 38 0.27 -15.79 -5.58
CA LEU A 38 -0.52 -14.55 -5.62
C LEU A 38 -0.41 -13.77 -4.32
N ASN A 39 -0.45 -14.42 -3.17
CA ASN A 39 -0.31 -13.76 -1.88
C ASN A 39 1.01 -12.97 -1.76
N ASN A 40 2.12 -13.51 -2.27
CA ASN A 40 3.39 -12.78 -2.28
C ASN A 40 3.33 -11.54 -3.18
N LEU A 41 2.66 -11.65 -4.33
CA LEU A 41 2.49 -10.55 -5.27
C LEU A 41 1.57 -9.45 -4.71
N GLU A 42 0.45 -9.86 -4.10
CA GLU A 42 -0.59 -8.99 -3.53
C GLU A 42 -0.08 -8.14 -2.36
N HIS A 43 0.94 -8.62 -1.66
CA HIS A 43 1.57 -7.92 -0.53
C HIS A 43 2.92 -7.31 -0.90
N ASP A 44 3.20 -7.12 -2.20
CA ASP A 44 4.42 -6.52 -2.73
C ASP A 44 5.72 -7.17 -2.19
N ARG A 45 5.66 -8.46 -1.79
CA ARG A 45 6.84 -9.22 -1.33
C ARG A 45 7.73 -9.66 -2.50
N SER A 46 7.18 -9.60 -3.71
CA SER A 46 7.89 -9.87 -4.95
C SER A 46 7.31 -8.99 -6.05
N GLU A 47 8.17 -8.27 -6.77
CA GLU A 47 7.75 -7.52 -7.95
C GLU A 47 7.38 -8.47 -9.09
N PRO A 48 6.25 -8.23 -9.80
CA PRO A 48 5.91 -8.99 -10.98
C PRO A 48 6.92 -8.71 -12.10
N ARG A 49 7.38 -9.77 -12.77
CA ARG A 49 8.07 -9.60 -14.05
C ARG A 49 7.09 -9.08 -15.09
N PHE A 50 7.58 -8.45 -16.15
CA PHE A 50 6.75 -7.99 -17.26
C PHE A 50 5.81 -9.09 -17.79
N THR A 51 6.33 -10.30 -18.02
CA THR A 51 5.52 -11.46 -18.46
C THR A 51 4.43 -11.85 -17.45
N THR A 52 4.67 -11.66 -16.15
CA THR A 52 3.67 -11.91 -15.11
C THR A 52 2.53 -10.91 -15.19
N ILE A 53 2.83 -9.64 -15.48
CA ILE A 53 1.82 -8.59 -15.69
C ILE A 53 0.93 -8.97 -16.87
N LEU A 54 1.51 -9.39 -18.00
CA LEU A 54 0.75 -9.81 -19.18
C LEU A 54 -0.22 -10.96 -18.85
N LEU A 55 0.27 -12.00 -18.15
CA LEU A 55 -0.54 -13.15 -17.77
C LEU A 55 -1.65 -12.81 -16.77
N LEU A 56 -1.38 -11.92 -15.82
CA LEU A 56 -2.39 -11.47 -14.85
C LEU A 56 -3.50 -10.68 -15.54
N ALA A 57 -3.12 -9.76 -16.41
CA ALA A 57 -4.04 -8.92 -17.17
C ALA A 57 -4.95 -9.78 -18.05
N ASP A 58 -4.38 -10.73 -18.79
CA ASP A 58 -5.13 -11.72 -19.57
C ASP A 58 -6.08 -12.55 -18.69
N ALA A 59 -5.59 -13.06 -17.55
CA ALA A 59 -6.40 -13.88 -16.64
C ALA A 59 -7.61 -13.14 -16.06
N ILE A 60 -7.54 -11.81 -15.90
CA ILE A 60 -8.66 -11.00 -15.42
C ILE A 60 -9.44 -10.32 -16.57
N GLY A 61 -9.01 -10.48 -17.83
CA GLY A 61 -9.62 -9.86 -19.00
C GLY A 61 -9.41 -8.34 -19.07
N MET A 62 -8.24 -7.86 -18.68
CA MET A 62 -7.84 -6.45 -18.65
C MET A 62 -6.66 -6.21 -19.59
N GLU A 63 -6.58 -5.01 -20.16
CA GLU A 63 -5.39 -4.62 -20.93
C GLU A 63 -4.19 -4.45 -19.97
N PRO A 64 -2.99 -4.97 -20.30
CA PRO A 64 -1.83 -4.87 -19.41
C PRO A 64 -1.47 -3.43 -19.04
N GLY A 65 -1.64 -2.49 -19.97
CA GLY A 65 -1.39 -1.07 -19.73
C GLY A 65 -2.33 -0.46 -18.67
N GLU A 66 -3.59 -0.91 -18.62
CA GLU A 66 -4.52 -0.46 -17.59
C GLU A 66 -4.11 -0.98 -16.21
N LEU A 67 -3.66 -2.23 -16.11
CA LEU A 67 -3.20 -2.81 -14.85
C LEU A 67 -1.95 -2.08 -14.33
N VAL A 68 -1.02 -1.75 -15.22
CA VAL A 68 0.17 -0.93 -14.89
C VAL A 68 -0.25 0.47 -14.47
N ASN A 69 -1.20 1.09 -15.16
CA ASN A 69 -1.69 2.42 -14.81
C ASN A 69 -2.37 2.44 -13.43
N ALA A 70 -3.19 1.44 -13.11
CA ALA A 70 -3.82 1.31 -11.79
C ALA A 70 -2.76 1.21 -10.68
N ALA A 71 -1.71 0.40 -10.89
CA ALA A 71 -0.58 0.31 -9.97
C ALA A 71 0.16 1.65 -9.85
N ALA A 72 0.44 2.33 -10.96
CA ALA A 72 1.14 3.61 -10.98
C ALA A 72 0.39 4.70 -10.20
N VAL A 73 -0.93 4.81 -10.39
CA VAL A 73 -1.78 5.77 -9.66
C VAL A 73 -1.65 5.56 -8.15
N LEU A 74 -1.77 4.32 -7.68
CA LEU A 74 -1.62 3.99 -6.25
C LEU A 74 -0.20 4.24 -5.74
N SER A 75 0.82 3.91 -6.53
CA SER A 75 2.22 4.11 -6.20
C SER A 75 2.57 5.58 -6.00
N TRP A 76 2.15 6.45 -6.91
CA TRP A 76 2.39 7.89 -6.80
C TRP A 76 1.60 8.53 -5.66
N ALA A 77 0.34 8.12 -5.47
CA ALA A 77 -0.46 8.57 -4.33
C ALA A 77 0.20 8.20 -3.00
N ALA A 78 0.71 6.97 -2.86
CA ALA A 78 1.40 6.54 -1.64
C ALA A 78 2.65 7.36 -1.33
N LEU A 79 3.42 7.76 -2.35
CA LEU A 79 4.58 8.64 -2.17
C LEU A 79 4.16 10.03 -1.66
N ALA A 80 3.06 10.59 -2.20
CA ALA A 80 2.55 11.89 -1.79
C ALA A 80 2.06 11.90 -0.32
N GLU A 81 1.40 10.83 0.12
CA GLU A 81 0.96 10.68 1.52
C GLU A 81 2.13 10.52 2.50
N GLU A 82 3.21 9.85 2.10
CA GLU A 82 4.44 9.78 2.90
C GLU A 82 5.12 11.14 3.05
N GLU A 83 5.14 11.94 1.97
CA GLU A 83 5.70 13.29 1.98
C GLU A 83 4.87 14.24 2.87
N SER A 84 3.54 14.20 2.77
CA SER A 84 2.67 15.03 3.62
C SER A 84 2.73 14.63 5.11
N ALA A 85 2.94 13.34 5.42
CA ALA A 85 3.10 12.86 6.79
C ALA A 85 4.41 13.33 7.46
N LEU A 86 5.45 13.61 6.67
CA LEU A 86 6.75 14.12 7.12
C LEU A 86 6.75 15.64 7.39
N GLU A 87 5.78 16.39 6.85
CA GLU A 87 5.64 17.84 7.03
C GLU A 87 4.87 18.24 8.30
N LYS A 88 4.50 17.29 9.17
CA LYS A 88 3.93 17.64 10.48
C LYS A 88 4.97 18.41 11.31
N PRO A 89 4.65 19.62 11.83
CA PRO A 89 5.59 20.38 12.62
C PRO A 89 5.95 19.62 13.91
N LYS A 90 7.26 19.47 14.13
CA LYS A 90 7.85 19.06 15.40
C LYS A 90 7.98 20.27 16.33
N ASP A 91 6.86 20.86 16.71
CA ASP A 91 6.77 21.76 17.86
C ASP A 91 5.39 21.44 18.44
N GLU A 92 5.28 20.75 19.57
CA GLU A 92 5.58 21.28 20.89
C GLU A 92 6.24 20.22 21.79
N ASP A 93 7.53 20.43 22.14
CA ASP A 93 8.03 20.01 23.45
C ASP A 93 8.03 21.25 24.36
N ALA A 94 7.64 21.04 25.60
CA ALA A 94 7.05 22.01 26.52
C ALA A 94 8.01 23.10 27.05
N PRO A 95 7.47 24.12 27.76
CA PRO A 95 8.16 24.66 28.93
C PRO A 95 7.47 24.22 30.22
N LYS A 96 8.18 23.39 31.00
CA LYS A 96 7.96 23.26 32.45
C LYS A 96 8.09 24.66 33.10
N LYS A 97 7.07 25.12 33.82
CA LYS A 97 7.27 26.08 34.92
C LYS A 97 6.84 25.47 36.26
N LYS A 98 7.82 25.42 37.16
CA LYS A 98 7.73 25.16 38.60
C LYS A 98 7.06 26.32 39.34
N GLY A 99 6.43 25.99 40.47
CA GLY A 99 5.99 26.90 41.55
C GLY A 99 4.48 26.73 41.79
N GLU A 100 3.93 26.58 42.98
CA GLU A 100 4.47 26.61 44.33
C GLU A 100 3.40 25.97 45.24
N SER A 101 3.86 25.41 46.35
CA SER A 101 3.08 24.79 47.43
C SER A 101 1.91 25.62 47.99
N LYS A 102 0.81 24.96 48.38
CA LYS A 102 0.07 25.28 49.62
C LYS A 102 -0.67 24.06 50.20
N LYS A 103 0.04 23.44 51.16
CA LYS A 103 -0.41 22.86 52.44
C LYS A 103 -1.90 23.10 52.80
N SER A 104 -2.65 22.05 53.14
CA SER A 104 -3.58 21.94 54.29
C SER A 104 -4.28 20.57 54.29
N LYS A 105 -3.83 19.62 55.12
CA LYS A 105 -4.25 19.35 56.51
C LYS A 105 -5.43 18.36 56.61
N LYS A 106 -5.01 17.11 56.82
CA LYS A 106 -5.68 15.99 57.50
C LYS A 106 -6.69 16.43 58.57
N LYS A 107 -7.91 15.92 58.51
CA LYS A 107 -8.56 15.25 59.65
C LYS A 107 -9.66 14.32 59.15
#